data_AF-A0A920GVG3-F1
#
_entry.id   AF-A0A920GVG3-F1
#
_cell.length_a   1.000
_cell.length_b   1.000
_cell.length_c   1.000
_cell.angle_alpha   90.00
_cell.angle_beta   90.00
_cell.angle_gamma   90.00
#
_symmetry.space_group_name_H-M   'P 1'
#
loop_
_entity.id
_entity.type
_entity.pdbx_description
1 polymer ?
#
loop_
_entity_poly.entity_id
_entity_poly.type
_entity_poly.pdbx_seq_one_letter_code
_entity_poly.pdbx_strand_id
1 'polypeptide(L)' 'MDELEKKILWQCRRGLWELDAILIPFVEKNLSNLTAEEIKKFQQFLSYEDIEIFDILVNKKEFSRIKFNTYCC' A
#
# COMPACT_ATOMS: atom_id res chain seq x y z
N MET A 1 5.57 0.33 -20.96
CA MET A 1 5.82 0.49 -19.51
C MET A 1 5.04 1.71 -19.09
N ASP A 2 3.90 1.47 -18.46
CA ASP A 2 2.88 2.49 -18.20
C ASP A 2 3.41 3.54 -17.21
N GLU A 3 3.29 4.84 -17.53
CA GLU A 3 3.81 5.92 -16.65
C GLU A 3 3.17 5.91 -15.26
N LEU A 4 1.97 5.35 -15.16
CA LEU A 4 1.20 5.22 -13.92
C LEU A 4 1.83 4.22 -12.95
N GLU A 5 2.34 3.11 -13.47
CA GLU A 5 2.99 2.05 -12.70
C GLU A 5 4.26 2.54 -12.02
N LYS A 6 5.08 3.32 -12.75
CA LYS A 6 6.27 3.96 -12.18
C LYS A 6 5.93 4.95 -11.08
N LYS A 7 4.85 5.72 -11.22
CA LYS A 7 4.37 6.65 -10.19
C LYS A 7 3.94 5.91 -8.92
N ILE A 8 3.20 4.82 -9.06
CA ILE A 8 2.73 4.02 -7.92
C ILE A 8 3.90 3.31 -7.24
N LEU A 9 4.81 2.70 -8.01
CA LEU A 9 6.03 2.08 -7.46
C LEU A 9 6.88 3.10 -6.68
N TRP A 10 7.00 4.33 -7.19
CA TRP A 10 7.71 5.38 -6.47
C TRP A 10 6.97 5.82 -5.19
N GLN A 11 5.64 5.82 -5.21
CA GLN A 11 4.83 6.05 -4.01
C GLN A 11 4.90 4.89 -3.01
N CYS A 12 5.19 3.65 -3.43
CA CYS A 12 5.39 2.50 -2.55
C CYS A 12 6.75 2.51 -1.84
N ARG A 13 7.77 3.14 -2.45
CA ARG A 13 9.10 3.32 -1.85
C ARG A 13 9.06 4.31 -0.70
N ARG A 14 8.51 3.85 0.40
CA ARG A 14 8.43 4.57 1.66
C ARG A 14 9.42 3.97 2.65
N GLY A 15 9.74 4.70 3.72
CA GLY A 15 10.84 4.37 4.64
C GLY A 15 10.72 3.03 5.40
N LEU A 16 9.73 2.18 5.07
CA LEU A 16 9.44 0.91 5.73
C LEU A 16 9.67 -0.26 4.75
N TRP A 17 10.73 -1.02 4.99
CA TRP A 17 11.18 -2.12 4.11
C TRP A 17 10.14 -3.22 3.92
N GLU A 18 9.42 -3.58 4.98
CA GLU A 18 8.41 -4.64 4.93
C GLU A 18 7.23 -4.26 4.03
N LEU A 19 6.85 -2.98 4.03
CA LEU A 19 5.77 -2.46 3.21
C LEU A 19 6.17 -2.43 1.74
N ASP A 20 7.40 -2.03 1.45
CA ASP A 20 7.97 -2.03 0.09
C ASP A 20 8.03 -3.46 -0.48
N ALA A 21 8.45 -4.44 0.34
CA ALA A 21 8.50 -5.85 -0.03
C ALA A 21 7.13 -6.47 -0.32
N ILE A 22 6.04 -5.92 0.23
CA ILE A 22 4.66 -6.36 -0.04
C ILE A 22 4.06 -5.59 -1.22
N LEU A 23 4.19 -4.27 -1.21
CA LEU A 23 3.57 -3.38 -2.19
C LEU A 23 4.18 -3.53 -3.58
N ILE A 24 5.50 -3.64 -3.72
CA ILE A 24 6.16 -3.77 -5.04
C ILE A 24 5.65 -4.99 -5.82
N PRO A 25 5.75 -6.23 -5.31
CA PRO A 25 5.27 -7.39 -6.06
C PRO A 25 3.75 -7.43 -6.19
N PHE A 26 3.01 -6.79 -5.28
CA PHE A 26 1.57 -6.62 -5.41
C PHE A 26 1.25 -5.72 -6.60
N VAL A 27 1.90 -4.56 -6.70
CA VAL A 27 1.71 -3.57 -7.76
C VAL A 27 2.11 -4.14 -9.12
N GLU A 28 3.26 -4.82 -9.24
CA GLU A 28 3.68 -5.42 -10.51
C GLU A 28 2.68 -6.48 -11.02
N LYS A 29 2.17 -7.33 -10.12
CA LYS A 29 1.22 -8.41 -10.49
C LYS A 29 -0.20 -7.90 -10.72
N ASN A 30 -0.65 -6.96 -9.90
CA ASN A 30 -2.02 -6.47 -9.95
C ASN A 30 -2.18 -5.35 -10.99
N LEU A 31 -1.25 -4.39 -11.12
CA LEU A 31 -1.37 -3.33 -12.14
C LEU A 31 -1.43 -3.88 -13.56
N SER A 32 -0.69 -4.95 -13.85
CA SER A 32 -0.75 -5.64 -15.14
C SER A 32 -2.16 -6.21 -15.47
N ASN A 33 -2.98 -6.45 -14.45
CA ASN A 33 -4.27 -7.13 -14.55
C ASN A 33 -5.47 -6.26 -14.07
N LEU A 34 -5.22 -5.03 -13.59
CA LEU A 34 -6.21 -4.13 -13.03
C LEU A 34 -6.72 -3.12 -14.07
N THR A 35 -8.02 -2.84 -14.00
CA THR A 35 -8.66 -1.78 -14.79
C THR A 35 -8.36 -0.41 -14.19
N ALA A 36 -8.44 0.66 -14.99
CA ALA A 36 -8.17 2.04 -14.55
C ALA A 36 -8.93 2.46 -13.28
N GLU A 37 -10.13 1.92 -13.04
CA GLU A 37 -10.92 2.19 -11.82
C GLU A 37 -10.28 1.62 -10.55
N GLU A 38 -9.75 0.40 -10.61
CA GLU A 38 -9.07 -0.25 -9.50
C GLU A 38 -7.75 0.44 -9.20
N ILE A 39 -7.03 0.88 -10.24
CA ILE A 39 -5.81 1.69 -10.08
C ILE A 39 -6.11 3.00 -9.37
N LYS A 40 -7.26 3.63 -9.66
CA LYS A 40 -7.69 4.87 -9.01
C LYS A 40 -8.03 4.66 -7.53
N LYS A 41 -8.70 3.55 -7.20
CA LYS A 41 -8.91 3.14 -5.79
C LYS A 41 -7.60 2.85 -5.09
N PHE A 42 -6.66 2.21 -5.78
CA PHE A 42 -5.34 1.91 -5.24
C PHE A 42 -4.54 3.20 -4.99
N GLN A 43 -4.60 4.20 -5.86
CA GLN A 43 -4.00 5.52 -5.59
C GLN A 43 -4.62 6.23 -4.39
N GLN A 44 -5.94 6.16 -4.23
CA GLN A 44 -6.60 6.66 -3.02
C GLN A 44 -6.09 5.91 -1.79
N PHE A 45 -5.92 4.59 -1.87
CA PHE A 45 -5.34 3.77 -0.81
C PHE A 45 -3.87 4.11 -0.50
N LEU A 46 -3.07 4.44 -1.52
CA LEU A 46 -1.72 4.97 -1.29
C LEU A 46 -1.72 6.38 -0.72
N SER A 47 -2.81 7.15 -0.77
CA SER A 47 -2.81 8.49 -0.17
C SER A 47 -2.81 8.46 1.37
N TYR A 48 -3.02 7.29 1.99
CA TYR A 48 -2.99 7.10 3.45
C TYR A 48 -1.54 6.99 3.98
N GLU A 49 -1.39 7.13 5.30
CA GLU A 49 -0.10 6.99 5.97
C GLU A 49 0.42 5.54 5.93
N ASP A 50 1.74 5.40 5.82
CA ASP A 50 2.46 4.13 5.85
C ASP A 50 2.00 3.17 6.93
N ILE A 51 1.84 3.71 8.14
CA ILE A 51 1.48 2.95 9.33
C ILE A 51 0.04 2.41 9.20
N GLU A 52 -0.88 3.20 8.63
CA GLU A 52 -2.26 2.75 8.41
C GLU A 52 -2.32 1.68 7.33
N ILE A 53 -1.61 1.88 6.21
CA ILE A 53 -1.54 0.90 5.12
C ILE A 53 -0.96 -0.42 5.63
N PHE A 54 0.12 -0.35 6.43
CA PHE A 54 0.74 -1.52 7.02
C PHE A 54 -0.20 -2.24 8.00
N ASP A 55 -0.93 -1.51 8.87
CA ASP A 55 -1.90 -2.12 9.77
C ASP A 55 -3.04 -2.81 9.00
N ILE A 56 -3.51 -2.23 7.89
CA ILE A 56 -4.55 -2.84 7.04
C ILE A 56 -4.04 -4.13 6.37
N LEU A 57 -2.81 -4.12 5.85
CA LEU A 57 -2.22 -5.28 5.16
C LEU A 57 -1.85 -6.41 6.12
N VAL A 58 -1.21 -6.08 7.24
CA VAL A 58 -0.66 -7.05 8.20
C VAL A 58 -1.71 -7.54 9.17
N ASN A 59 -2.51 -6.64 9.76
CA ASN A 59 -3.52 -7.02 10.74
C ASN A 59 -4.87 -7.40 10.13
N LYS A 60 -5.09 -7.23 8.80
CA LYS A 60 -6.39 -7.47 8.14
C LYS A 60 -7.55 -6.88 8.95
N LYS A 61 -7.36 -5.70 9.54
CA LYS A 61 -8.31 -5.15 10.49
C LYS A 61 -9.60 -4.79 9.76
N GLU A 62 -10.73 -5.38 10.17
CA GLU A 62 -12.01 -4.69 10.01
C GLU A 62 -11.92 -3.33 10.70
N PHE A 63 -12.52 -2.31 10.11
CA PHE A 63 -12.42 -0.87 10.43
C PHE A 63 -12.71 -0.48 11.90
N SER A 64 -12.96 -1.44 12.78
CA SER A 64 -13.28 -1.21 14.19
C SER A 64 -12.07 -1.41 15.10
N ARG A 65 -11.57 -0.26 15.58
CA ARG A 65 -10.75 -0.07 16.79
C ARG A 65 -9.25 -0.31 16.63
N ILE A 66 -8.56 0.69 16.12
CA ILE A 66 -7.12 0.84 16.32
C ILE A 66 -6.89 1.43 17.72
N LYS A 67 -6.56 0.57 18.70
CA LYS A 67 -5.71 1.00 19.81
C LYS A 67 -4.27 0.76 19.36
N PHE A 68 -3.54 1.84 19.11
CA PHE A 68 -2.09 1.79 18.92
C PHE A 68 -1.46 1.31 20.22
N ASN A 69 -0.99 0.06 20.23
CA ASN A 69 -0.09 -0.38 21.28
C ASN A 69 1.34 -0.07 20.83
N THR A 70 1.96 0.76 21.64
CA THR A 70 3.35 1.20 21.64
C THR A 70 4.32 0.05 21.42
N TYR A 71 4.97 0.00 20.25
CA TYR A 71 6.32 -0.56 20.12
C TYR A 71 7.01 0.12 18.95
N CYS A 72 7.96 1.01 19.25
CA CYS A 72 9.23 0.99 18.54
C CYS A 72 10.28 1.61 19.47
N CYS A 73 11.21 0.74 19.90
CA CYS A 73 12.48 1.11 20.52
C CYS A 73 13.34 1.94 19.56
#